data_AF-A0A950NG13-F1
#
_entry.id   AF-A0A950NG13-F1
#
_cell.length_a   1.000
_cell.length_b   1.000
_cell.length_c   1.000
_cell.angle_alpha   90.00
_cell.angle_beta   90.00
_cell.angle_gamma   90.00
#
_symmetry.space_group_name_H-M   'P 1'
#
loop_
_entity.id
_entity.type
_entity.pdbx_description
1 polymer ?
#
loop_
_entity_poly.entity_id
_entity_poly.type
_entity_poly.pdbx_seq_one_letter_code
_entity_poly.pdbx_strand_id
1 'polypeptide(L)'
;MAKDTEKLIRQLSLISFLMAERRPVTAAEIRSDVEGYSAMNEDAFARRFYADRSELEALGIVLAIEKPLDGMVEQETYSLPAENFHLPPIAFSDKELAALQTALQLLDGEFAYAEPL
;
A
#
# COMPACT_ATOMS: atom_id res chain seq x y z
N MET A 1 21.72 1.06 -1.25
CA MET A 1 21.33 -0.05 -2.15
C MET A 1 20.67 -1.19 -1.40
N ALA A 2 21.37 -2.09 -0.68
CA ALA A 2 20.70 -3.21 0.03
C ALA A 2 19.63 -2.78 1.04
N LYS A 3 19.92 -1.75 1.85
CA LYS A 3 19.00 -1.21 2.85
C LYS A 3 17.73 -0.57 2.25
N ASP A 4 17.85 -0.01 1.06
CA ASP A 4 16.73 0.65 0.37
C ASP A 4 15.82 -0.40 -0.27
N THR A 5 16.41 -1.47 -0.81
CA THR A 5 15.67 -2.63 -1.32
C THR A 5 14.90 -3.34 -0.22
N GLU A 6 15.53 -3.63 0.93
CA GLU A 6 14.84 -4.25 2.09
C GLU A 6 13.67 -3.39 2.58
N LYS A 7 13.85 -2.07 2.58
CA LYS A 7 12.80 -1.14 2.96
C LYS A 7 11.64 -1.16 1.97
N LEU A 8 11.93 -1.13 0.68
CA LEU A 8 10.92 -1.19 -0.38
C LEU A 8 10.15 -2.51 -0.33
N ILE A 9 10.84 -3.64 -0.08
CA ILE A 9 10.20 -4.94 0.13
C ILE A 9 9.22 -4.88 1.31
N ARG A 10 9.63 -4.35 2.48
CA ARG A 10 8.73 -4.22 3.64
C ARG A 10 7.51 -3.36 3.34
N GLN A 11 7.70 -2.20 2.68
CA GLN A 11 6.61 -1.28 2.36
C GLN A 11 5.61 -1.90 1.38
N LEU A 12 6.09 -2.53 0.31
CA LEU A 12 5.23 -3.21 -0.66
C LEU A 12 4.52 -4.42 -0.05
N SER A 13 5.22 -5.18 0.80
CA SER A 13 4.65 -6.33 1.49
C SER A 13 3.56 -5.91 2.48
N LEU A 14 3.78 -4.81 3.21
CA LEU A 14 2.78 -4.23 4.11
C LEU A 14 1.52 -3.79 3.35
N ILE A 15 1.69 -3.06 2.25
CA ILE A 15 0.55 -2.64 1.41
C ILE A 15 -0.20 -3.86 0.88
N SER A 16 0.52 -4.82 0.30
CA SER A 16 -0.07 -6.02 -0.30
C SER A 16 -0.84 -6.84 0.72
N PHE A 17 -0.30 -6.99 1.93
CA PHE A 17 -0.96 -7.66 3.05
C PHE A 17 -2.26 -6.94 3.44
N LEU A 18 -2.20 -5.62 3.68
CA LEU A 18 -3.37 -4.84 4.08
C LEU A 18 -4.44 -4.74 2.98
N MET A 19 -4.06 -4.80 1.70
CA MET A 19 -5.00 -4.86 0.58
C MET A 19 -5.68 -6.23 0.46
N ALA A 20 -4.99 -7.31 0.82
CA ALA A 20 -5.54 -8.66 0.80
C ALA A 20 -6.52 -8.89 1.97
N GLU A 21 -6.23 -8.28 3.12
CA GLU A 21 -7.07 -8.36 4.30
C GLU A 21 -8.34 -7.51 4.17
N ARG A 22 -9.50 -8.13 4.40
CA ARG A 22 -10.81 -7.46 4.32
C ARG A 22 -11.30 -6.92 5.67
N ARG A 23 -10.48 -7.04 6.70
CA ARG A 23 -10.79 -6.65 8.08
C ARG A 23 -9.63 -5.84 8.66
N PRO A 24 -9.87 -5.02 9.68
CA PRO A 24 -8.79 -4.47 10.49
C PRO A 24 -7.94 -5.59 11.11
N VAL A 25 -6.63 -5.40 11.11
CA VAL A 25 -5.62 -6.32 11.64
C VAL A 25 -4.76 -5.65 12.70
N THR A 26 -4.30 -6.42 13.68
CA THR A 26 -3.45 -5.94 14.76
C THR A 26 -2.00 -5.76 14.32
N ALA A 27 -1.23 -4.98 15.08
CA ALA A 27 0.21 -4.87 14.90
C ALA A 27 0.93 -6.24 15.02
N ALA A 28 0.40 -7.16 15.82
CA ALA A 28 0.95 -8.50 16.00
C ALA A 28 0.80 -9.35 14.73
N GLU A 29 -0.37 -9.32 14.09
CA GLU A 29 -0.63 -9.99 12.81
C GLU A 29 0.24 -9.41 11.69
N ILE A 30 0.34 -8.07 11.62
CA ILE A 30 1.23 -7.40 10.66
C ILE A 30 2.68 -7.86 10.86
N ARG A 31 3.14 -7.96 12.12
CA ARG A 31 4.51 -8.40 12.39
C ARG A 31 4.73 -9.84 11.95
N SER A 32 3.79 -10.75 12.16
CA SER A 32 3.97 -12.17 11.82
C SER A 32 3.93 -12.42 10.31
N ASP A 33 3.04 -11.73 9.60
CA ASP A 33 2.64 -12.14 8.25
C ASP A 33 3.27 -11.28 7.14
N VAL A 34 3.80 -10.09 7.49
CA VAL A 34 4.47 -9.21 6.53
C VAL A 34 5.95 -9.57 6.40
N GLU A 35 6.37 -9.78 5.15
CA GLU A 35 7.77 -10.03 4.83
C GLU A 35 8.68 -8.87 5.29
N GLY A 36 9.76 -9.23 5.96
CA GLY A 36 10.72 -8.30 6.52
C GLY A 36 10.37 -7.75 7.91
N TYR A 37 9.18 -8.04 8.46
CA TYR A 37 8.86 -7.79 9.88
C TYR A 37 8.94 -9.03 10.76
N SER A 38 8.64 -10.21 10.22
CA SER A 38 8.53 -11.47 10.99
C SER A 38 9.77 -11.87 11.79
N ALA A 39 10.96 -11.56 11.28
CA ALA A 39 12.23 -11.84 11.96
C ALA A 39 12.63 -10.78 13.01
N MET A 40 11.92 -9.66 13.10
CA MET A 40 12.26 -8.56 14.00
C MET A 40 11.76 -8.83 15.42
N ASN A 41 12.47 -8.27 16.41
CA ASN A 41 11.94 -8.13 17.77
C ASN A 41 10.90 -7.00 17.82
N GLU A 42 10.20 -6.87 18.95
CA GLU A 42 9.07 -5.94 19.10
C GLU A 42 9.50 -4.48 18.96
N ASP A 43 10.60 -4.08 19.60
CA ASP A 43 11.12 -2.71 19.55
C ASP A 43 11.57 -2.30 18.14
N ALA A 44 12.26 -3.22 17.44
CA ALA A 44 12.73 -2.99 16.09
C ALA A 44 11.55 -2.91 15.11
N PHE A 45 10.57 -3.82 15.26
CA PHE A 45 9.34 -3.80 14.50
C PHE A 45 8.60 -2.49 14.69
N ALA A 46 8.31 -2.08 15.92
CA ALA A 46 7.55 -0.86 16.21
C ALA A 46 8.19 0.36 15.52
N ARG A 47 9.50 0.56 15.72
CA ARG A 47 10.24 1.66 15.07
C ARG A 47 10.16 1.62 13.55
N ARG A 48 10.30 0.43 12.95
CA ARG A 48 10.27 0.25 11.50
C ARG A 48 8.87 0.44 10.93
N PHE A 49 7.86 -0.15 11.56
CA PHE A 49 6.48 -0.03 11.16
C PHE A 49 6.01 1.43 11.17
N TYR A 50 6.28 2.20 12.23
CA TYR A 50 5.90 3.62 12.27
C TYR A 50 6.66 4.47 11.25
N ALA A 51 7.94 4.17 11.00
CA ALA A 51 8.71 4.86 9.96
C ALA A 51 8.17 4.54 8.56
N ASP A 52 7.99 3.25 8.24
CA ASP A 52 7.47 2.79 6.95
C ASP A 52 6.06 3.37 6.72
N ARG A 53 5.17 3.37 7.74
CA ARG A 53 3.85 4.02 7.71
C ARG A 53 3.94 5.52 7.42
N SER A 54 4.80 6.26 8.13
CA SER A 54 4.95 7.71 7.92
C SER A 54 5.38 8.05 6.49
N GLU A 55 6.16 7.19 5.87
CA GLU A 55 6.60 7.39 4.50
C GLU A 55 5.53 7.02 3.48
N LEU A 56 4.77 5.96 3.73
CA LEU A 56 3.59 5.64 2.92
C LEU A 56 2.56 6.78 2.96
N GLU A 57 2.35 7.36 4.13
CA GLU A 57 1.49 8.53 4.33
C GLU A 57 1.99 9.74 3.51
N ALA A 58 3.31 9.95 3.44
CA ALA A 58 3.90 11.00 2.60
C ALA A 58 3.72 10.74 1.09
N LEU A 59 3.50 9.49 0.68
CA LEU A 59 3.14 9.09 -0.69
C LEU A 59 1.64 9.14 -0.96
N GLY A 60 0.82 9.49 0.03
CA GLY A 60 -0.64 9.52 -0.06
C GLY A 60 -1.34 8.18 0.23
N ILE A 61 -0.60 7.16 0.71
CA ILE A 61 -1.15 5.87 1.12
C ILE A 61 -1.38 5.91 2.64
N VAL A 62 -2.61 6.18 3.06
CA VAL A 62 -2.94 6.42 4.47
C VAL A 62 -3.60 5.18 5.09
N LEU A 63 -2.94 4.55 6.05
CA LEU A 63 -3.54 3.46 6.82
C LEU A 63 -4.64 4.00 7.74
N ALA A 64 -5.80 3.36 7.72
CA ALA A 64 -6.86 3.62 8.70
C ALA A 64 -6.48 2.95 10.03
N ILE A 65 -6.65 3.69 11.12
CA ILE A 65 -6.31 3.25 12.48
C ILE A 65 -7.57 3.30 13.31
N GLU A 66 -8.00 2.14 13.80
CA GLU A 66 -9.11 2.01 14.71
C GLU A 66 -8.56 1.76 16.11
N LYS A 67 -8.94 2.64 17.04
CA LYS A 67 -8.57 2.53 18.46
C LYS A 67 -9.76 2.00 19.24
N PRO A 68 -9.56 1.11 20.21
CA PRO A 68 -10.63 0.67 21.10
C PRO A 68 -11.28 1.85 21.80
N LEU A 69 -12.57 1.72 22.13
CA LEU A 69 -13.21 2.65 23.06
C LEU A 69 -12.56 2.53 24.45
N ASP A 70 -12.46 3.66 25.14
CA ASP A 70 -11.93 3.75 26.49
C ASP A 70 -12.59 2.72 27.41
N GLY A 71 -11.77 1.82 27.97
CA GLY A 71 -12.20 0.75 28.88
C GLY A 71 -12.16 -0.67 28.31
N MET A 72 -11.90 -0.86 27.01
CA MET A 72 -11.62 -2.17 26.43
C MET A 72 -10.12 -2.41 26.24
N VAL A 73 -9.67 -3.63 26.51
CA VAL A 73 -8.26 -4.09 26.39
C VAL A 73 -7.93 -4.51 24.95
N GLU A 74 -8.69 -4.03 23.96
CA GLU A 74 -8.37 -4.36 22.56
C GLU A 74 -7.12 -3.60 22.12
N GLN A 75 -6.41 -4.14 21.14
CA GLN A 75 -5.21 -3.51 20.57
C GLN A 75 -5.61 -2.61 19.40
N GLU A 76 -4.78 -1.61 19.08
CA GLU A 76 -4.97 -0.83 17.86
C GLU A 76 -5.01 -1.76 16.64
N THR A 77 -5.98 -1.52 15.75
CA THR A 77 -6.10 -2.24 14.49
C THR A 77 -5.89 -1.31 13.30
N TYR A 78 -5.31 -1.86 12.25
CA TYR A 78 -4.88 -1.17 11.05
C TYR A 78 -5.58 -1.78 9.84
N SER A 79 -5.99 -0.96 8.89
CA SER A 79 -6.51 -1.39 7.60
C SER A 79 -6.09 -0.41 6.50
N LEU A 80 -6.22 -0.81 5.24
CA LEU A 80 -5.97 0.06 4.09
C LEU A 80 -7.21 0.08 3.18
N PRO A 81 -8.20 0.92 3.48
CA PRO A 81 -9.40 1.07 2.65
C PRO A 81 -9.05 1.46 1.20
N ALA A 82 -9.81 0.95 0.24
CA ALA A 82 -9.61 1.23 -1.19
C ALA A 82 -9.54 2.74 -1.51
N GLU A 83 -10.39 3.52 -0.86
CA GLU A 83 -10.41 4.99 -0.96
C GLU A 83 -9.12 5.69 -0.49
N ASN A 84 -8.28 5.02 0.30
CA ASN A 84 -7.03 5.58 0.82
C ASN A 84 -5.82 5.29 -0.07
N PHE A 85 -5.98 4.56 -1.18
CA PHE A 85 -4.90 4.29 -2.13
C PHE A 85 -5.32 4.28 -3.61
N HIS A 86 -6.62 4.16 -3.91
CA HIS A 86 -7.11 4.35 -5.27
C HIS A 86 -7.12 5.82 -5.63
N LEU A 87 -6.60 6.14 -6.81
CA LEU A 87 -6.79 7.44 -7.41
C LEU A 87 -8.28 7.65 -7.72
N PRO A 88 -8.79 8.89 -7.60
CA PRO A 88 -10.14 9.20 -8.04
C PRO A 88 -10.31 8.81 -9.52
N PRO A 89 -11.53 8.40 -9.93
CA PRO A 89 -11.78 8.05 -11.31
C PRO A 89 -11.43 9.23 -12.21
N ILE A 90 -10.62 8.97 -13.25
CA ILE A 90 -10.24 9.99 -14.21
C ILE A 90 -11.41 10.15 -15.19
N ALA A 91 -11.98 11.35 -15.24
CA ALA A 91 -12.94 11.73 -16.26
C ALA A 91 -12.20 12.37 -17.42
N PHE A 92 -12.39 11.83 -18.63
CA PHE A 92 -11.82 12.37 -19.85
C PHE A 92 -12.90 13.06 -20.67
N SER A 93 -12.57 14.21 -21.25
CA SER A 93 -13.35 14.79 -22.34
C SER A 93 -13.20 13.97 -23.62
N ASP A 94 -14.12 14.15 -24.57
CA ASP A 94 -14.04 13.50 -25.89
C ASP A 94 -12.70 13.76 -26.60
N LYS A 95 -12.12 14.95 -26.42
CA LYS A 95 -10.82 15.32 -27.01
C LYS A 95 -9.66 14.57 -26.37
N GLU A 96 -9.67 14.41 -25.05
CA GLU A 96 -8.61 13.69 -24.33
C GLU A 96 -8.69 12.18 -24.63
N LEU A 97 -9.89 11.62 -24.73
CA LEU A 97 -10.08 10.24 -25.18
C LEU A 97 -9.56 10.03 -26.60
N ALA A 98 -9.88 10.93 -27.53
CA ALA A 98 -9.38 10.85 -28.90
C ALA A 98 -7.85 10.95 -28.96
N ALA A 99 -7.24 11.82 -28.15
CA ALA A 99 -5.79 11.94 -28.05
C ALA A 99 -5.15 10.67 -27.48
N LEU A 100 -5.71 10.09 -26.41
CA LEU A 100 -5.23 8.83 -25.83
C LEU A 100 -5.35 7.66 -26.79
N GLN A 101 -6.48 7.53 -27.51
CA GLN A 101 -6.66 6.50 -28.54
C GLN A 101 -5.64 6.64 -29.66
N THR A 102 -5.39 7.87 -30.11
CA THR A 102 -4.38 8.15 -31.15
C THR A 102 -2.99 7.78 -30.65
N ALA A 103 -2.64 8.16 -29.42
CA ALA A 103 -1.36 7.81 -28.81
C ALA A 103 -1.19 6.29 -28.68
N LEU A 104 -2.25 5.58 -28.25
CA LEU A 104 -2.24 4.13 -28.13
C LEU A 104 -2.04 3.45 -29.50
N GLN A 105 -2.72 3.92 -30.55
CA GLN A 105 -2.54 3.41 -31.92
C GLN A 105 -1.13 3.63 -32.44
N LEU A 106 -0.53 4.80 -32.17
CA LEU A 106 0.84 5.10 -32.62
C LEU A 106 1.89 4.27 -31.90
N LEU A 107 1.61 3.85 -30.66
CA LEU A 107 2.50 3.05 -29.82
C LEU A 107 2.18 1.54 -29.88
N ASP A 108 1.23 1.12 -30.71
CA ASP A 108 0.84 -0.28 -30.87
C ASP A 108 2.04 -1.12 -31.34
N GLY A 109 2.37 -2.17 -30.59
CA GLY A 109 3.56 -3.00 -30.81
C GLY A 109 4.89 -2.46 -30.27
N GLU A 110 4.96 -1.20 -29.81
CA GLU A 110 6.15 -0.60 -29.19
C GLU A 110 6.00 -0.37 -27.67
N PHE A 111 4.80 -0.59 -27.12
CA PHE A 111 4.55 -0.45 -25.70
C PHE A 111 5.23 -1.58 -24.91
N ALA A 112 6.23 -1.22 -24.09
CA ALA A 112 6.68 -2.11 -23.04
C ALA A 112 5.46 -2.43 -22.15
N TYR A 113 5.15 -3.71 -21.95
CA TYR A 113 3.99 -4.23 -21.18
C TYR A 113 2.62 -4.25 -21.90
N ALA A 114 2.58 -4.28 -23.24
CA ALA A 114 1.31 -4.49 -24.00
C ALA A 114 0.71 -5.91 -23.84
N GLU A 115 1.49 -6.88 -23.39
CA GLU A 115 0.96 -8.21 -23.09
C GLU A 115 0.32 -8.22 -21.68
N PRO A 116 -0.90 -8.76 -21.53
CA PRO A 116 -1.48 -8.95 -20.21
C PRO A 116 -0.60 -9.91 -19.40
N LEU A 117 -0.29 -9.54 -18.16
CA LEU A 117 0.38 -10.41 -17.17
C LEU A 117 -0.41 -11.70 -16.93
#